data_AF-A0A1W2THF6-F1
#
_entry.id   AF-A0A1W2THF6-F1
#
_cell.length_a   1.000
_cell.length_b   1.000
_cell.length_c   1.000
_cell.angle_alpha   90.00
_cell.angle_beta   90.00
_cell.angle_gamma   90.00
#
_symmetry.space_group_name_H-M   'P 1'
#
loop_
_entity.id
_entity.type
_entity.pdbx_description
1 polymer ?
#
loop_
_entity_poly.entity_id
_entity_poly.type
_entity_poly.pdbx_seq_one_letter_code
_entity_poly.pdbx_strand_id
1 'polypeptide(L)'
;MFFKALVVARDGHILKFFLAMVDQCGFTFIQHLFGVPGITTVDPENLETILSTNFTDYDLGLRPLAFRALLGSGIFTQDGEEWKHSRHLLRLQFASNRARNFIEIQECVERLFDRIPHKDEVEVDLQPLFLKLTFETTMVLLFGKHAYGLKELTAQESTFAEAFNLAQDYLAHRGRLGHMYWLFNTKVFHDACRACHVFIDEVVGKALEASESLSYQADGEYIFIDALVQQTRDPLILRDQCLNVLLAGRDTTGCCLSWTLLVFLTRPRKKQNLNNRTIVACWPGTRMFSKNYDEKLKMWSVLGPTHRYLPEMI
;
A
#
# COMPACT_ATOMS: atom_id res chain seq x y z
N MET A 1 22.89 5.12 -19.64
CA MET A 1 21.98 5.52 -18.55
C MET A 1 21.35 4.30 -17.87
N PHE A 2 20.68 3.42 -18.63
CA PHE A 2 19.96 2.26 -18.09
C PHE A 2 20.77 1.31 -17.18
N PHE A 3 21.92 0.77 -17.63
CA PHE A 3 22.72 -0.15 -16.81
C PHE A 3 23.22 0.50 -15.51
N LYS A 4 23.54 1.80 -15.55
CA LYS A 4 23.92 2.57 -14.36
C LYS A 4 22.73 2.68 -13.40
N ALA A 5 21.52 2.92 -13.90
CA ALA A 5 20.30 2.92 -13.09
C ALA A 5 20.04 1.55 -12.44
N LEU A 6 20.26 0.43 -13.14
CA LEU A 6 20.11 -0.91 -12.55
C LEU A 6 21.11 -1.18 -11.42
N VAL A 7 22.40 -0.83 -11.62
CA VAL A 7 23.42 -0.99 -10.58
C VAL A 7 23.09 -0.13 -9.36
N VAL A 8 22.74 1.14 -9.58
CA VAL A 8 22.39 2.06 -8.50
C VAL A 8 21.09 1.65 -7.79
N ALA A 9 20.14 1.03 -8.50
CA ALA A 9 18.93 0.47 -7.89
C ALA A 9 19.25 -0.72 -6.99
N ARG A 10 20.14 -1.62 -7.41
CA ARG A 10 20.59 -2.75 -6.57
C ARG A 10 21.28 -2.25 -5.30
N ASP A 11 21.99 -1.14 -5.38
CA ASP A 11 22.70 -0.54 -4.26
C ASP A 11 21.81 0.41 -3.41
N GLY A 12 20.49 0.47 -3.69
CA GLY A 12 19.52 1.24 -2.88
C GLY A 12 19.59 2.76 -3.04
N HIS A 13 20.17 3.26 -4.14
CA HIS A 13 20.44 4.69 -4.35
C HIS A 13 19.72 5.28 -5.57
N ILE A 14 18.66 4.62 -6.05
CA ILE A 14 17.99 4.95 -7.31
C ILE A 14 17.40 6.36 -7.35
N LEU A 15 16.85 6.86 -6.24
CA LEU A 15 16.36 8.24 -6.17
C LEU A 15 17.48 9.24 -6.42
N LYS A 16 18.60 9.09 -5.71
CA LYS A 16 19.72 10.01 -5.81
C LYS A 16 20.23 10.08 -7.25
N PHE A 17 20.14 8.96 -7.97
CA PHE A 17 20.39 8.91 -9.40
C PHE A 17 19.37 9.73 -10.21
N PHE A 18 18.06 9.57 -9.98
CA PHE A 18 17.05 10.35 -10.68
C PHE A 18 17.11 11.85 -10.35
N LEU A 19 17.34 12.23 -9.09
CA LEU A 19 17.54 13.63 -8.69
C LEU A 19 18.76 14.24 -9.40
N ALA A 20 19.88 13.53 -9.44
CA ALA A 20 21.05 13.98 -10.19
C ALA A 20 20.77 14.12 -11.70
N MET A 21 19.82 13.36 -12.26
CA MET A 21 19.40 13.51 -13.65
C MET A 21 18.53 14.73 -13.88
N VAL A 22 17.62 15.04 -12.95
CA VAL A 22 16.87 16.28 -12.95
C VAL A 22 17.82 17.49 -12.85
N ASP A 23 18.81 17.44 -11.96
CA ASP A 23 19.79 18.52 -11.80
C ASP A 23 20.63 18.75 -13.09
N GLN A 24 20.91 17.68 -13.84
CA GLN A 24 21.74 17.75 -15.04
C GLN A 24 20.95 18.07 -16.32
N CYS A 25 19.72 17.57 -16.44
CA CYS A 25 18.94 17.60 -17.68
C CYS A 25 17.74 18.57 -17.62
N GLY A 26 17.44 19.12 -16.44
CA GLY A 26 16.26 19.93 -16.20
C GLY A 26 15.03 19.09 -15.80
N PHE A 27 13.90 19.77 -15.59
CA PHE A 27 12.67 19.14 -15.09
C PHE A 27 11.98 18.21 -16.09
N THR A 28 12.28 18.33 -17.39
CA THR A 28 11.74 17.45 -18.42
C THR A 28 12.83 17.09 -19.42
N PHE A 29 13.04 15.78 -19.64
CA PHE A 29 14.07 15.29 -20.55
C PHE A 29 13.66 13.98 -21.23
N ILE A 30 14.26 13.73 -22.40
CA ILE A 30 14.10 12.48 -23.14
C ILE A 30 15.21 11.52 -22.75
N GLN A 31 14.84 10.31 -22.33
CA GLN A 31 15.75 9.19 -22.15
C GLN A 31 15.48 8.12 -23.20
N HIS A 32 16.53 7.50 -23.73
CA HIS A 32 16.40 6.38 -24.65
C HIS A 32 16.65 5.08 -23.89
N LEU A 33 15.57 4.31 -23.67
CA LEU A 33 15.60 3.02 -23.01
C LEU A 33 15.57 1.95 -24.08
N PHE A 34 16.72 1.29 -24.30
CA PHE A 34 16.90 0.28 -25.36
C PHE A 34 16.51 0.78 -26.76
N GLY A 35 16.82 2.04 -27.08
CA GLY A 35 16.48 2.65 -28.37
C GLY A 35 15.05 3.17 -28.48
N VAL A 36 14.20 2.94 -27.46
CA VAL A 36 12.86 3.52 -27.39
C VAL A 36 12.93 4.85 -26.63
N PRO A 37 12.48 5.97 -27.21
CA PRO A 37 12.42 7.24 -26.51
C PRO A 37 11.32 7.21 -25.44
N GLY A 38 11.65 7.68 -24.24
CA GLY A 38 10.71 7.91 -23.15
C GLY A 38 10.94 9.30 -22.56
N ILE A 39 9.85 9.97 -22.19
CA ILE A 39 9.90 11.29 -21.55
C ILE A 39 9.86 11.08 -20.04
N THR A 40 10.77 11.73 -19.33
CA THR A 40 10.72 11.83 -17.86
C THR A 40 10.47 13.28 -17.51
N THR A 41 9.52 13.53 -16.62
CA THR A 41 9.18 14.88 -16.17
C THR A 41 8.89 14.92 -14.67
N VAL A 42 9.37 15.97 -14.03
CA VAL A 42 8.99 16.43 -12.68
C VAL A 42 8.43 17.85 -12.74
N ASP A 43 8.12 18.34 -13.94
CA ASP A 43 7.55 19.67 -14.16
C ASP A 43 6.09 19.70 -13.68
N PRO A 44 5.71 20.61 -12.76
CA PRO A 44 4.36 20.67 -12.22
C PRO A 44 3.26 20.83 -13.28
N GLU A 45 3.50 21.58 -14.37
CA GLU A 45 2.49 21.79 -15.42
C GLU A 45 2.24 20.52 -16.22
N ASN A 46 3.31 19.76 -16.51
CA ASN A 46 3.19 18.45 -17.15
C ASN A 46 2.49 17.44 -16.24
N LEU A 47 2.84 17.42 -14.94
CA LEU A 47 2.21 16.53 -13.96
C LEU A 47 0.71 16.83 -13.81
N GLU A 48 0.32 18.10 -13.76
CA GLU A 48 -1.08 18.52 -13.72
C GLU A 48 -1.82 18.09 -15.00
N THR A 49 -1.19 18.27 -16.16
CA THR A 49 -1.76 17.84 -17.44
C THR A 49 -2.01 16.33 -17.48
N ILE A 50 -1.03 15.53 -17.06
CA ILE A 50 -1.10 14.05 -17.09
C ILE A 50 -2.09 13.51 -16.05
N LEU A 51 -2.06 14.05 -14.83
CA LEU A 51 -2.79 13.48 -13.69
C LEU A 51 -4.17 14.10 -13.47
N SER A 52 -4.50 15.20 -14.14
CA SER A 52 -5.73 15.96 -13.93
C SER A 52 -6.33 16.48 -15.24
N THR A 53 -5.72 17.49 -15.88
CA THR A 53 -6.35 18.28 -16.95
C THR A 53 -6.73 17.42 -18.16
N ASN A 54 -5.84 16.53 -18.58
CA ASN A 54 -5.97 15.68 -19.76
C ASN A 54 -5.87 14.20 -19.38
N PHE A 55 -6.35 13.81 -18.19
CA PHE A 55 -6.19 12.45 -17.66
C PHE A 55 -6.61 11.35 -18.65
N THR A 56 -7.64 11.59 -19.47
CA THR A 56 -8.13 10.61 -20.47
C THR A 56 -7.22 10.40 -21.68
N ASP A 57 -6.24 11.29 -21.90
CA ASP A 57 -5.29 11.21 -23.01
C ASP A 57 -4.09 10.30 -22.69
N TYR A 58 -3.97 9.86 -21.43
CA TYR A 58 -2.86 9.04 -20.94
C TYR A 58 -3.36 7.67 -20.45
N ASP A 59 -2.48 6.68 -20.55
CA ASP A 59 -2.73 5.31 -20.08
C ASP A 59 -1.56 4.80 -19.22
N LEU A 60 -1.71 3.60 -18.65
CA LEU A 60 -0.68 2.96 -17.85
C LEU A 60 0.49 2.38 -18.68
N GLY A 61 0.41 2.43 -20.00
CA GLY A 61 1.43 1.99 -20.95
C GLY A 61 1.85 0.54 -20.73
N LEU A 62 3.12 0.33 -20.38
CA LEU A 62 3.69 -1.00 -20.16
C LEU A 62 3.43 -1.58 -18.76
N ARG A 63 2.86 -0.80 -17.85
CA ARG A 63 2.62 -1.24 -16.47
C ARG A 63 1.74 -2.49 -16.41
N PRO A 64 0.61 -2.62 -17.15
CA PRO A 64 -0.18 -3.84 -17.13
C PRO A 64 0.64 -5.08 -17.50
N LEU A 65 1.54 -4.99 -18.50
CA LEU A 65 2.40 -6.12 -18.89
C LEU A 65 3.37 -6.51 -17.77
N ALA A 66 3.97 -5.53 -17.10
CA ALA A 66 4.91 -5.77 -16.02
C ALA A 66 4.23 -6.20 -14.71
N PHE A 67 3.01 -5.76 -14.41
CA PHE A 67 2.42 -5.88 -13.07
C PHE A 67 1.33 -6.96 -12.98
N ARG A 68 0.67 -7.32 -14.10
CA ARG A 68 -0.48 -8.25 -14.14
C ARG A 68 -0.18 -9.64 -13.58
N ALA A 69 1.07 -10.11 -13.62
CA ALA A 69 1.42 -11.43 -13.09
C ALA A 69 1.20 -11.55 -11.57
N LEU A 70 1.37 -10.46 -10.81
CA LEU A 70 1.03 -10.42 -9.39
C LEU A 70 -0.36 -9.83 -9.17
N LEU A 71 -0.65 -8.67 -9.76
CA LEU A 71 -1.84 -7.87 -9.42
C LEU A 71 -3.08 -8.20 -10.25
N GLY A 72 -2.94 -9.05 -11.27
CA GLY A 72 -4.04 -9.41 -12.16
C GLY A 72 -4.68 -8.19 -12.84
N SER A 73 -6.01 -8.18 -12.93
CA SER A 73 -6.82 -7.09 -13.48
C SER A 73 -7.41 -6.23 -12.36
N GLY A 74 -6.82 -5.07 -12.09
CA GLY A 74 -7.31 -4.14 -11.08
C GLY A 74 -6.80 -2.72 -11.28
N ILE A 75 -7.01 -1.84 -10.28
CA ILE A 75 -6.78 -0.39 -10.42
C ILE A 75 -5.35 0.00 -10.84
N PHE A 76 -4.35 -0.83 -10.59
CA PHE A 76 -2.96 -0.58 -11.00
C PHE A 76 -2.59 -1.17 -12.38
N THR A 77 -3.49 -1.90 -13.02
CA THR A 77 -3.26 -2.62 -14.29
C THR A 77 -4.38 -2.44 -15.32
N GLN A 78 -5.37 -1.60 -15.02
CA GLN A 78 -6.52 -1.28 -15.86
C GLN A 78 -6.53 0.22 -16.22
N ASP A 79 -7.08 0.51 -17.40
CA ASP A 79 -7.34 1.85 -17.91
C ASP A 79 -8.83 2.00 -18.26
N GLY A 80 -9.27 3.22 -18.56
CA GLY A 80 -10.62 3.48 -19.08
C GLY A 80 -11.76 3.12 -18.13
N GLU A 81 -12.82 2.51 -18.66
CA GLU A 81 -14.04 2.20 -17.89
C GLU A 81 -13.82 1.15 -16.79
N GLU A 82 -12.94 0.15 -17.04
CA GLU A 82 -12.59 -0.86 -16.03
C GLU A 82 -11.91 -0.21 -14.82
N TRP A 83 -10.99 0.73 -15.06
CA TRP A 83 -10.36 1.51 -14.01
C TRP A 83 -11.37 2.36 -13.24
N LYS A 84 -12.28 3.06 -13.94
CA LYS A 84 -13.32 3.89 -13.31
C LYS A 84 -14.22 3.06 -12.40
N HIS A 85 -14.57 1.85 -12.84
CA HIS A 85 -15.36 0.91 -12.07
C HIS A 85 -14.64 0.46 -10.79
N SER A 86 -13.40 -0.04 -10.91
CA SER A 86 -12.56 -0.41 -9.76
C SER A 86 -12.37 0.77 -8.79
N ARG A 87 -12.16 1.98 -9.32
CA ARG A 87 -12.03 3.22 -8.52
C ARG A 87 -13.32 3.56 -7.78
N HIS A 88 -14.48 3.40 -8.41
CA HIS A 88 -15.77 3.68 -7.81
C HIS A 88 -16.02 2.79 -6.58
N LEU A 89 -15.77 1.49 -6.71
CA LEU A 89 -15.84 0.52 -5.62
C LEU A 89 -14.99 0.94 -4.41
N LEU A 90 -13.73 1.29 -4.66
CA LEU A 90 -12.84 1.76 -3.59
C LEU A 90 -13.32 3.06 -2.93
N ARG A 91 -13.89 4.00 -3.71
CA ARG A 91 -14.45 5.24 -3.15
C ARG A 91 -15.59 4.96 -2.19
N LEU A 92 -16.44 3.97 -2.48
CA LEU A 92 -17.53 3.57 -1.59
C LEU A 92 -16.97 3.02 -0.27
N GLN A 93 -15.95 2.16 -0.32
CA GLN A 93 -15.24 1.69 0.88
C GLN A 93 -14.79 2.85 1.75
N PHE A 94 -14.04 3.81 1.22
CA PHE A 94 -13.51 4.90 2.05
C PHE A 94 -14.58 5.88 2.55
N ALA A 95 -15.70 6.02 1.85
CA ALA A 95 -16.78 6.91 2.24
C ALA A 95 -17.60 6.37 3.43
N SER A 96 -17.83 5.05 3.46
CA SER A 96 -18.60 4.31 4.46
C SER A 96 -17.79 4.02 5.74
N ASN A 97 -16.45 3.93 5.65
CA ASN A 97 -15.61 3.36 6.71
C ASN A 97 -15.28 4.24 7.93
N ARG A 98 -16.10 5.25 8.25
CA ARG A 98 -15.67 6.35 9.14
C ARG A 98 -15.88 6.14 10.64
N ALA A 99 -16.50 5.04 11.09
CA ALA A 99 -16.84 4.88 12.51
C ALA A 99 -16.63 3.51 13.16
N ARG A 100 -16.85 2.38 12.46
CA ARG A 100 -16.80 1.04 13.10
C ARG A 100 -15.42 0.39 13.07
N ASN A 101 -14.71 0.40 11.93
CA ASN A 101 -13.32 -0.10 11.79
C ASN A 101 -12.33 0.41 12.84
N PHE A 102 -12.69 1.45 13.59
CA PHE A 102 -11.89 1.97 14.68
C PHE A 102 -11.62 0.91 15.76
N ILE A 103 -12.60 0.06 16.10
CA ILE A 103 -12.42 -0.95 17.15
C ILE A 103 -11.41 -2.00 16.67
N GLU A 104 -11.59 -2.50 15.45
CA GLU A 104 -10.75 -3.53 14.86
C GLU A 104 -9.33 -3.00 14.60
N ILE A 105 -9.20 -1.74 14.17
CA ILE A 105 -7.89 -1.08 14.06
C ILE A 105 -7.24 -0.91 15.44
N GLN A 106 -8.02 -0.54 16.46
CA GLN A 106 -7.51 -0.43 17.83
C GLN A 106 -6.97 -1.78 18.32
N GLU A 107 -7.68 -2.88 18.07
CA GLU A 107 -7.21 -4.23 18.40
C GLU A 107 -5.90 -4.58 17.67
N CYS A 108 -5.74 -4.19 16.41
CA CYS A 108 -4.47 -4.36 15.68
C CYS A 108 -3.33 -3.58 16.35
N VAL A 109 -3.60 -2.36 16.82
CA VAL A 109 -2.62 -1.52 17.52
C VAL A 109 -2.27 -2.09 18.90
N GLU A 110 -3.25 -2.60 19.65
CA GLU A 110 -3.01 -3.29 20.92
C GLU A 110 -2.12 -4.52 20.72
N ARG A 111 -2.40 -5.35 19.71
CA ARG A 111 -1.54 -6.48 19.33
C ARG A 111 -0.12 -6.06 18.92
N LEU A 112 0.03 -4.89 18.30
CA LEU A 112 1.35 -4.32 18.01
C LEU A 112 2.10 -4.07 19.33
N PHE A 113 1.48 -3.44 20.32
CA PHE A 113 2.11 -3.18 21.62
C PHE A 113 2.45 -4.47 22.37
N ASP A 114 1.59 -5.49 22.32
CA ASP A 114 1.86 -6.80 22.94
C ASP A 114 3.09 -7.49 22.35
N ARG A 115 3.47 -7.17 21.11
CA ARG A 115 4.67 -7.70 20.43
C ARG A 115 5.94 -6.93 20.79
N ILE A 116 5.83 -5.74 21.36
CA ILE A 116 6.99 -4.95 21.78
C ILE A 116 7.46 -5.49 23.14
N PRO A 117 8.71 -5.98 23.25
CA PRO A 117 9.21 -6.50 24.52
C PRO A 117 9.26 -5.39 25.58
N HIS A 118 8.68 -5.65 26.75
CA HIS A 118 8.64 -4.71 27.89
C HIS A 118 9.93 -4.62 28.70
N LYS A 119 11.06 -5.07 28.16
CA LYS A 119 12.34 -5.05 28.89
C LYS A 119 13.13 -3.81 28.48
N ASP A 120 13.56 -3.03 29.49
CA ASP A 120 14.20 -1.71 29.35
C ASP A 120 15.52 -1.68 28.55
N GLU A 121 16.02 -2.83 28.09
CA GLU A 121 17.33 -2.97 27.43
C GLU A 121 17.26 -3.61 26.03
N VAL A 122 16.08 -3.82 25.45
CA VAL A 122 15.96 -4.42 24.12
C VAL A 122 15.73 -3.33 23.07
N GLU A 123 16.70 -3.15 22.18
CA GLU A 123 16.48 -2.41 20.94
C GLU A 123 15.48 -3.17 20.05
N VAL A 124 14.44 -2.48 19.58
CA VAL A 124 13.37 -3.07 18.77
C VAL A 124 13.35 -2.38 17.42
N ASP A 125 13.45 -3.17 16.35
CA ASP A 125 13.13 -2.69 15.01
C ASP A 125 11.61 -2.61 14.84
N LEU A 126 11.10 -1.38 14.76
CA LEU A 126 9.67 -1.12 14.63
C LEU A 126 9.16 -1.28 13.18
N GLN A 127 10.03 -1.30 12.17
CA GLN A 127 9.60 -1.35 10.77
C GLN A 127 8.84 -2.66 10.45
N PRO A 128 9.35 -3.87 10.78
CA PRO A 128 8.61 -5.11 10.58
C PRO A 128 7.27 -5.11 11.32
N LEU A 129 7.23 -4.50 12.51
CA LEU A 129 6.02 -4.41 13.31
C LEU A 129 4.97 -3.47 12.68
N PHE A 130 5.39 -2.35 12.07
CA PHE A 130 4.49 -1.47 11.33
C PHE A 130 3.97 -2.11 10.05
N LEU A 131 4.81 -2.82 9.30
CA LEU A 131 4.35 -3.56 8.12
C LEU A 131 3.33 -4.64 8.48
N LYS A 132 3.50 -5.30 9.63
CA LYS A 132 2.53 -6.24 10.17
C LYS A 132 1.23 -5.56 10.61
N LEU A 133 1.32 -4.43 11.32
CA LEU A 133 0.16 -3.63 11.70
C LEU A 133 -0.65 -3.24 10.45
N THR A 134 0.01 -2.71 9.43
CA THR A 134 -0.69 -2.20 8.24
C THR A 134 -1.24 -3.30 7.36
N PHE A 135 -0.57 -4.45 7.32
CA PHE A 135 -1.14 -5.68 6.77
C PHE A 135 -2.45 -6.04 7.49
N GLU A 136 -2.42 -6.18 8.82
CA GLU A 136 -3.62 -6.54 9.61
C GLU A 136 -4.77 -5.54 9.42
N THR A 137 -4.49 -4.24 9.48
CA THR A 137 -5.53 -3.21 9.27
C THR A 137 -6.08 -3.22 7.85
N THR A 138 -5.26 -3.55 6.85
CA THR A 138 -5.71 -3.65 5.46
C THR A 138 -6.57 -4.91 5.25
N MET A 139 -6.19 -6.03 5.88
CA MET A 139 -7.00 -7.25 5.87
C MET A 139 -8.36 -7.04 6.55
N VAL A 140 -8.40 -6.34 7.68
CA VAL A 140 -9.66 -5.91 8.32
C VAL A 140 -10.49 -5.02 7.41
N LEU A 141 -9.88 -4.06 6.72
CA LEU A 141 -10.60 -3.18 5.80
C LEU A 141 -11.18 -3.94 4.60
N LEU A 142 -10.45 -4.93 4.10
CA LEU A 142 -10.85 -5.73 2.95
C LEU A 142 -11.94 -6.75 3.27
N PHE A 143 -11.78 -7.45 4.40
CA PHE A 143 -12.54 -8.67 4.71
C PHE A 143 -13.40 -8.53 5.97
N GLY A 144 -13.30 -7.42 6.71
CA GLY A 144 -14.09 -7.15 7.91
C GLY A 144 -14.04 -8.32 8.90
N LYS A 145 -15.20 -8.77 9.37
CA LYS A 145 -15.34 -9.95 10.25
C LYS A 145 -14.72 -11.24 9.69
N HIS A 146 -14.64 -11.39 8.36
CA HIS A 146 -14.01 -12.55 7.73
C HIS A 146 -12.49 -12.58 7.97
N ALA A 147 -11.89 -11.44 8.33
CA ALA A 147 -10.47 -11.37 8.70
C ALA A 147 -10.15 -12.11 10.02
N TYR A 148 -11.11 -12.28 10.93
CA TYR A 148 -10.87 -12.89 12.24
C TYR A 148 -10.73 -14.43 12.19
N GLY A 149 -11.40 -15.07 11.22
CA GLY A 149 -11.18 -16.49 10.89
C GLY A 149 -9.85 -16.76 10.17
N LEU A 150 -9.05 -15.70 9.93
CA LEU A 150 -7.70 -15.78 9.38
C LEU A 150 -6.63 -15.87 10.48
N LYS A 151 -6.99 -15.92 11.78
CA LYS A 151 -6.01 -16.13 12.86
C LYS A 151 -5.20 -17.42 12.67
N GLU A 152 -5.76 -18.46 12.06
CA GLU A 152 -5.04 -19.69 11.67
C GLU A 152 -4.07 -19.47 10.51
N LEU A 153 -4.31 -18.47 9.66
CA LEU A 153 -3.42 -18.07 8.56
C LEU A 153 -2.22 -17.25 9.04
N THR A 154 -2.10 -16.93 10.33
CA THR A 154 -0.91 -16.27 10.89
C THR A 154 0.38 -17.07 10.65
N ALA A 155 0.28 -18.39 10.54
CA ALA A 155 1.41 -19.24 10.14
C ALA A 155 1.81 -19.06 8.66
N GLN A 156 0.85 -18.70 7.80
CA GLN A 156 1.07 -18.44 6.39
C GLN A 156 1.35 -16.95 6.10
N GLU A 157 1.04 -16.06 7.04
CA GLU A 157 1.24 -14.61 6.90
C GLU A 157 2.70 -14.27 6.62
N SER A 158 3.65 -14.90 7.31
CA SER A 158 5.08 -14.69 7.04
C SER A 158 5.45 -15.13 5.62
N THR A 159 4.97 -16.29 5.19
CA THR A 159 5.18 -16.82 3.84
C THR A 159 4.57 -15.90 2.79
N PHE A 160 3.35 -15.39 3.02
CA PHE A 160 2.72 -14.40 2.16
C PHE A 160 3.54 -13.12 2.12
N ALA A 161 3.96 -12.59 3.28
CA ALA A 161 4.68 -11.33 3.36
C ALA A 161 6.03 -11.39 2.62
N GLU A 162 6.77 -12.48 2.79
CA GLU A 162 8.03 -12.76 2.09
C GLU A 162 7.81 -12.89 0.57
N ALA A 163 6.83 -13.70 0.15
CA ALA A 163 6.51 -13.87 -1.26
C ALA A 163 6.03 -12.57 -1.91
N PHE A 164 5.25 -11.77 -1.19
CA PHE A 164 4.72 -10.50 -1.67
C PHE A 164 5.84 -9.45 -1.80
N ASN A 165 6.75 -9.37 -0.83
CA ASN A 165 7.93 -8.50 -0.94
C ASN A 165 8.81 -8.90 -2.14
N LEU A 166 9.06 -10.20 -2.29
CA LEU A 166 9.84 -10.72 -3.41
C LEU A 166 9.17 -10.41 -4.75
N ALA A 167 7.88 -10.70 -4.89
CA ALA A 167 7.14 -10.45 -6.11
C ALA A 167 7.14 -8.95 -6.48
N GLN A 168 6.99 -8.05 -5.49
CA GLN A 168 7.08 -6.61 -5.70
C GLN A 168 8.46 -6.15 -6.18
N ASP A 169 9.55 -6.70 -5.64
CA ASP A 169 10.90 -6.39 -6.11
C ASP A 169 11.07 -6.77 -7.60
N TYR A 170 10.58 -7.96 -7.97
CA TYR A 170 10.49 -8.36 -9.38
C TYR A 170 9.62 -7.40 -10.20
N LEU A 171 8.46 -6.95 -9.71
CA LEU A 171 7.63 -5.96 -10.42
C LEU A 171 8.39 -4.66 -10.67
N ALA A 172 9.14 -4.18 -9.68
CA ALA A 172 9.95 -2.97 -9.81
C ALA A 172 11.02 -3.14 -10.89
N HIS A 173 11.71 -4.28 -10.93
CA HIS A 173 12.68 -4.59 -11.98
C HIS A 173 12.03 -4.74 -13.36
N ARG A 174 10.90 -5.46 -13.44
CA ARG A 174 10.11 -5.64 -14.67
C ARG A 174 9.62 -4.29 -15.22
N GLY A 175 9.16 -3.39 -14.35
CA GLY A 175 8.75 -2.04 -14.71
C GLY A 175 9.89 -1.20 -15.29
N ARG A 176 11.07 -1.24 -14.65
CA ARG A 176 12.27 -0.52 -15.14
C ARG A 176 12.74 -1.03 -16.50
N LEU A 177 12.57 -2.32 -16.79
CA LEU A 177 12.96 -2.92 -18.07
C LEU A 177 12.03 -2.59 -19.24
N GLY A 178 10.86 -2.01 -18.99
CA GLY A 178 9.91 -1.64 -20.04
C GLY A 178 9.57 -2.82 -20.94
N HIS A 179 9.81 -2.69 -22.25
CA HIS A 179 9.52 -3.74 -23.24
C HIS A 179 10.29 -5.05 -23.00
N MET A 180 11.38 -5.02 -22.23
CA MET A 180 12.16 -6.19 -21.87
C MET A 180 11.76 -6.81 -20.52
N TYR A 181 10.58 -6.47 -19.99
CA TYR A 181 10.09 -6.98 -18.69
C TYR A 181 10.19 -8.51 -18.56
N TRP A 182 10.07 -9.23 -19.67
CA TRP A 182 10.05 -10.70 -19.73
C TRP A 182 11.39 -11.33 -19.30
N LEU A 183 12.50 -10.58 -19.32
CA LEU A 183 13.80 -11.05 -18.83
C LEU A 183 13.77 -11.42 -17.34
N PHE A 184 12.80 -10.92 -16.59
CA PHE A 184 12.63 -11.18 -15.17
C PHE A 184 11.47 -12.15 -14.86
N ASN A 185 10.94 -12.86 -15.88
CA ASN A 185 9.94 -13.92 -15.71
C ASN A 185 10.60 -15.24 -15.24
N THR A 186 11.29 -15.18 -14.10
CA THR A 186 11.96 -16.34 -13.51
C THR A 186 10.96 -17.29 -12.84
N LYS A 187 11.35 -18.55 -12.62
CA LYS A 187 10.53 -19.49 -11.84
C LYS A 187 10.25 -18.95 -10.43
N VAL A 188 11.28 -18.37 -9.79
CA VAL A 188 11.21 -17.76 -8.46
C VAL A 188 10.12 -16.67 -8.41
N PHE A 189 10.07 -15.81 -9.43
CA PHE A 189 9.03 -14.79 -9.54
C PHE A 189 7.62 -15.40 -9.63
N HIS A 190 7.44 -16.37 -10.52
CA HIS A 190 6.14 -17.02 -10.69
C HIS A 190 5.69 -17.80 -9.45
N ASP A 191 6.62 -18.42 -8.72
CA ASP A 191 6.34 -19.10 -7.46
C ASP A 191 5.92 -18.09 -6.38
N ALA A 192 6.58 -16.93 -6.31
CA ALA A 192 6.22 -15.85 -5.39
C ALA A 192 4.84 -15.28 -5.68
N CYS A 193 4.51 -14.99 -6.95
CA CYS A 193 3.16 -14.58 -7.34
C CYS A 193 2.12 -15.64 -6.99
N ARG A 194 2.41 -16.93 -7.24
CA ARG A 194 1.51 -18.04 -6.92
C ARG A 194 1.24 -18.14 -5.43
N ALA A 195 2.27 -18.00 -4.58
CA ALA A 195 2.09 -18.01 -3.13
C ALA A 195 1.18 -16.87 -2.66
N CYS A 196 1.32 -15.68 -3.25
CA CYS A 196 0.42 -14.56 -2.98
C CYS A 196 -1.02 -14.85 -3.43
N HIS A 197 -1.18 -15.45 -4.62
CA HIS A 197 -2.50 -15.81 -5.15
C HIS A 197 -3.19 -16.85 -4.31
N VAL A 198 -2.51 -17.94 -3.93
CA VAL A 198 -3.04 -19.00 -3.06
C VAL A 198 -3.56 -18.42 -1.75
N PHE A 199 -2.77 -17.57 -1.10
CA PHE A 199 -3.18 -16.94 0.16
C PHE A 199 -4.48 -16.13 0.00
N ILE A 200 -4.57 -15.28 -1.02
CA ILE A 200 -5.77 -14.45 -1.23
C ILE A 200 -6.96 -15.28 -1.72
N ASP A 201 -6.73 -16.29 -2.56
CA ASP A 201 -7.77 -17.21 -3.05
C ASP A 201 -8.43 -17.96 -1.88
N GLU A 202 -7.66 -18.37 -0.86
CA GLU A 202 -8.21 -18.97 0.36
C GLU A 202 -9.10 -17.99 1.14
N VAL A 203 -8.70 -16.71 1.25
CA VAL A 203 -9.53 -15.70 1.94
C VAL A 203 -10.80 -15.37 1.14
N VAL A 204 -10.68 -15.24 -0.17
CA VAL A 204 -11.80 -15.02 -1.09
C VAL A 204 -12.79 -16.18 -1.02
N GLY A 205 -12.30 -17.43 -1.00
CA GLY A 205 -13.12 -18.62 -0.85
C GLY A 205 -13.97 -18.59 0.41
N LYS A 206 -13.36 -18.28 1.56
CA LYS A 206 -14.07 -18.13 2.84
C LYS A 206 -15.14 -17.04 2.81
N ALA A 207 -14.86 -15.91 2.15
CA ALA A 207 -15.84 -14.83 2.00
C ALA A 207 -17.02 -15.24 1.10
N LEU A 208 -16.75 -15.96 0.00
CA LEU A 208 -17.78 -16.49 -0.89
C LEU A 208 -18.69 -17.50 -0.17
N GLU A 209 -18.13 -18.46 0.57
CA GLU A 209 -18.89 -19.44 1.36
C GLU A 209 -19.78 -18.77 2.41
N ALA A 210 -19.23 -17.78 3.13
CA ALA A 210 -19.99 -17.05 4.13
C ALA A 210 -21.15 -16.26 3.51
N SER A 211 -20.98 -15.71 2.31
CA SER A 211 -22.03 -15.00 1.57
C SER A 211 -23.22 -15.90 1.17
N GLU A 212 -23.00 -17.21 1.01
CA GLU A 212 -24.05 -18.17 0.63
C GLU A 212 -24.88 -18.63 1.84
N SER A 213 -24.23 -18.72 3.01
CA SER A 213 -24.83 -19.22 4.25
C SER A 213 -25.75 -18.23 4.99
N LEU A 214 -25.67 -16.94 4.67
CA LEU A 214 -26.42 -15.88 5.33
C LEU A 214 -27.25 -15.12 4.30
N SER A 215 -28.58 -15.09 4.46
CA SER A 215 -29.40 -14.03 3.86
C SER A 215 -28.84 -12.71 4.40
N TYR A 216 -28.03 -12.02 3.61
CA TYR A 216 -27.25 -10.86 4.01
C TYR A 216 -28.19 -9.78 4.56
N GLN A 217 -28.40 -9.78 5.87
CA GLN A 217 -29.05 -8.68 6.56
C GLN A 217 -28.02 -7.56 6.53
N ALA A 218 -28.31 -6.54 5.72
CA ALA A 218 -27.55 -5.32 5.62
C ALA A 218 -27.57 -4.61 6.96
N ASP A 219 -26.71 -5.02 7.89
CA ASP A 219 -26.47 -4.33 9.15
C ASP A 219 -25.60 -3.09 8.89
N GLY A 220 -26.00 -2.25 7.92
CA GLY A 220 -25.40 -0.94 7.59
C GLY A 220 -23.90 -0.90 7.26
N GLU A 221 -23.20 -2.03 7.28
CA GLU A 221 -21.74 -2.12 7.21
C GLU A 221 -21.29 -2.40 5.78
N TYR A 222 -20.33 -1.60 5.31
CA TYR A 222 -19.71 -1.78 4.02
C TYR A 222 -18.37 -2.50 4.22
N ILE A 223 -18.34 -3.78 3.87
CA ILE A 223 -17.13 -4.58 3.79
C ILE A 223 -16.77 -4.70 2.30
N PHE A 224 -15.51 -4.45 1.96
CA PHE A 224 -15.10 -4.38 0.56
C PHE A 224 -15.39 -5.68 -0.19
N ILE A 225 -15.01 -6.82 0.40
CA ILE A 225 -15.24 -8.13 -0.23
C ILE A 225 -16.73 -8.41 -0.42
N ASP A 226 -17.60 -8.04 0.53
CA ASP A 226 -19.04 -8.26 0.42
C ASP A 226 -19.65 -7.41 -0.70
N ALA A 227 -19.20 -6.15 -0.82
CA ALA A 227 -19.60 -5.28 -1.91
C ALA A 227 -19.13 -5.78 -3.28
N LEU A 228 -17.94 -6.38 -3.36
CA LEU A 228 -17.45 -7.01 -4.57
C LEU A 228 -18.25 -8.28 -4.92
N VAL A 229 -18.55 -9.13 -3.94
CA VAL A 229 -19.32 -10.38 -4.11
C VAL A 229 -20.74 -10.11 -4.62
N GLN A 230 -21.31 -8.95 -4.28
CA GLN A 230 -22.61 -8.49 -4.83
C GLN A 230 -22.53 -8.15 -6.32
N GLN A 231 -21.37 -7.80 -6.86
CA GLN A 231 -21.18 -7.43 -8.26
C GLN A 231 -20.66 -8.59 -9.12
N THR A 232 -19.80 -9.43 -8.55
CA THR A 232 -19.24 -10.59 -9.22
C THR A 232 -18.97 -11.72 -8.24
N ARG A 233 -19.23 -12.96 -8.68
CA ARG A 233 -18.82 -14.18 -7.95
C ARG A 233 -17.59 -14.85 -8.57
N ASP A 234 -16.93 -14.19 -9.53
CA ASP A 234 -15.69 -14.69 -10.12
C ASP A 234 -14.52 -14.53 -9.12
N PRO A 235 -13.97 -15.64 -8.58
CA PRO A 235 -12.91 -15.57 -7.59
C PRO A 235 -11.65 -14.90 -8.13
N LEU A 236 -11.39 -14.95 -9.44
CA LEU A 236 -10.22 -14.30 -10.04
C LEU A 236 -10.34 -12.78 -9.95
N ILE A 237 -11.52 -12.22 -10.25
CA ILE A 237 -11.76 -10.78 -10.15
C ILE A 237 -11.67 -10.33 -8.68
N LEU A 238 -12.25 -11.10 -7.77
CA LEU A 238 -12.19 -10.81 -6.33
C LEU A 238 -10.74 -10.79 -5.82
N ARG A 239 -9.95 -11.82 -6.16
CA ARG A 239 -8.53 -11.90 -5.80
C ARG A 239 -7.76 -10.70 -6.33
N ASP A 240 -7.92 -10.38 -7.61
CA ASP A 240 -7.17 -9.31 -8.27
C ASP A 240 -7.47 -7.96 -7.61
N GLN A 241 -8.74 -7.65 -7.32
CA GLN A 241 -9.12 -6.42 -6.62
C GLN A 241 -8.57 -6.36 -5.18
N CYS A 242 -8.64 -7.46 -4.43
CA CYS A 242 -8.07 -7.55 -3.07
C CYS A 242 -6.55 -7.33 -3.06
N LEU A 243 -5.80 -7.93 -4.00
CA LEU A 243 -4.36 -7.75 -4.12
C LEU A 243 -3.96 -6.30 -4.40
N ASN A 244 -4.73 -5.61 -5.25
CA ASN A 244 -4.50 -4.20 -5.54
C ASN A 244 -4.64 -3.33 -4.28
N VAL A 245 -5.68 -3.54 -3.47
CA VAL A 245 -5.85 -2.80 -2.21
C VAL A 245 -4.78 -3.17 -1.20
N LEU A 246 -4.41 -4.45 -1.10
CA LEU A 246 -3.41 -4.92 -0.17
C LEU A 246 -2.03 -4.33 -0.46
N LEU A 247 -1.66 -4.26 -1.74
CA LEU A 247 -0.46 -3.54 -2.22
C LEU A 247 -0.47 -2.08 -1.74
N ALA A 248 -1.58 -1.37 -1.96
CA ALA A 248 -1.70 0.03 -1.61
C ALA A 248 -1.67 0.27 -0.10
N GLY A 249 -2.32 -0.59 0.70
CA GLY A 249 -2.54 -0.38 2.13
C GLY A 249 -1.37 -0.81 3.02
N ARG A 250 -0.68 -1.90 2.67
CA ARG A 250 0.36 -2.51 3.52
C ARG A 250 1.63 -1.67 3.56
N ASP A 251 2.33 -1.56 2.44
CA ASP A 251 3.71 -1.09 2.44
C ASP A 251 3.80 0.44 2.52
N THR A 252 2.92 1.17 1.80
CA THR A 252 2.90 2.64 1.82
C THR A 252 2.68 3.20 3.23
N THR A 253 1.69 2.65 3.95
CA THR A 253 1.35 3.05 5.31
C THR A 253 2.42 2.62 6.31
N GLY A 254 2.95 1.39 6.18
CA GLY A 254 3.94 0.86 7.12
C GLY A 254 5.27 1.62 7.04
N CYS A 255 5.68 1.95 5.81
CA CYS A 255 6.82 2.82 5.57
C CYS A 255 6.56 4.25 6.07
N CYS A 256 5.37 4.82 5.84
CA CYS A 256 5.01 6.13 6.36
C CYS A 256 5.11 6.21 7.89
N LEU A 257 4.62 5.19 8.62
CA LEU A 257 4.73 5.10 10.08
C LEU A 257 6.20 5.03 10.53
N SER A 258 7.00 4.18 9.87
CA SER A 258 8.43 4.02 10.15
C SER A 258 9.17 5.35 10.04
N TRP A 259 8.97 6.06 8.92
CA TRP A 259 9.60 7.36 8.69
C TRP A 259 9.07 8.45 9.60
N THR A 260 7.77 8.44 9.89
CA THR A 260 7.16 9.39 10.81
C THR A 260 7.80 9.30 12.19
N LEU A 261 8.00 8.08 12.71
CA LEU A 261 8.70 7.90 13.98
C LEU A 261 10.18 8.28 13.87
N LEU A 262 10.87 7.92 12.79
CA LEU A 262 12.27 8.30 12.61
C LEU A 262 12.46 9.82 12.62
N VAL A 263 11.63 10.55 11.87
CA VAL A 263 11.64 12.03 11.85
C VAL A 263 11.27 12.60 13.21
N PHE A 264 10.32 11.98 13.91
CA PHE A 264 9.93 12.40 15.25
C PHE A 264 11.09 12.26 16.25
N LEU A 265 11.74 11.09 16.30
CA LEU A 265 12.82 10.77 17.23
C LEU A 265 14.10 11.57 16.97
N THR A 266 14.37 11.94 15.71
CA THR A 266 15.57 12.69 15.32
C THR A 266 15.43 14.20 15.42
N ARG A 267 14.20 14.74 15.56
CA ARG A 267 13.98 16.18 15.74
C ARG A 267 14.32 16.62 17.17
N PRO A 268 15.00 17.77 17.36
CA PRO A 268 15.25 18.32 18.69
C PRO A 268 13.94 18.53 19.46
N ARG A 269 13.85 18.08 20.73
CA ARG A 269 12.63 18.16 21.57
C ARG A 269 11.97 19.54 21.58
N LYS A 270 12.74 20.63 21.46
CA LYS A 270 12.22 22.02 21.39
C LYS A 270 11.38 22.32 20.13
N LYS A 271 11.47 21.50 19.07
CA LYS A 271 10.71 21.63 17.81
C LYS A 271 9.61 20.57 17.68
N GLN A 272 9.45 19.68 18.66
CA GLN A 272 8.35 18.73 18.72
C GLN A 272 7.13 19.47 19.30
N ASN A 273 6.24 19.99 18.45
CA ASN A 273 5.01 20.68 18.87
C ASN A 273 3.91 19.72 19.41
N LEU A 274 4.27 18.50 19.80
CA LEU A 274 3.39 17.60 20.54
C LEU A 274 3.79 17.62 22.01
N ASN A 275 2.95 18.26 22.83
CA ASN A 275 3.13 18.25 24.28
C ASN A 275 2.90 16.81 24.80
N ASN A 276 3.58 16.40 25.88
CA ASN A 276 3.39 15.08 26.51
C ASN A 276 1.91 14.71 26.76
N ARG A 277 1.02 15.69 26.98
CA ARG A 277 -0.42 15.48 27.11
C ARG A 277 -1.09 14.89 25.86
N THR A 278 -0.64 15.25 24.66
CA THR A 278 -1.17 14.71 23.39
C THR A 278 -0.73 13.28 23.15
N ILE A 279 0.49 12.93 23.56
CA ILE A 279 1.02 11.55 23.48
C ILE A 279 0.29 10.66 24.49
N VAL A 280 0.04 11.16 25.70
CA VAL A 280 -0.73 10.45 26.74
C VAL A 280 -2.20 10.29 26.36
N ALA A 281 -2.83 11.28 25.72
CA ALA A 281 -4.22 11.17 25.27
C ALA A 281 -4.44 10.06 24.22
N CYS A 282 -3.44 9.81 23.37
CA CYS A 282 -3.46 8.75 22.36
C CYS A 282 -3.04 7.36 22.88
N TRP A 283 -2.74 7.23 24.18
CA TRP A 283 -2.31 5.97 24.78
C TRP A 283 -3.50 5.00 24.92
N PRO A 284 -3.36 3.72 24.53
CA PRO A 284 -4.43 2.72 24.70
C PRO A 284 -4.60 2.46 26.21
N GLY A 285 -5.61 3.11 26.79
CA GLY A 285 -5.88 3.11 28.24
C GLY A 285 -6.62 4.37 28.70
N THR A 286 -6.47 5.48 27.99
CA THR A 286 -7.30 6.68 28.18
C THR A 286 -8.50 6.64 27.24
N ARG A 287 -9.72 6.56 27.78
CA ARG A 287 -10.94 6.83 27.00
C ARG A 287 -10.92 8.28 26.53
N MET A 288 -10.41 8.55 25.32
CA MET A 288 -10.85 9.61 24.40
C MET A 288 -9.94 9.69 23.19
N PHE A 289 -10.34 9.05 22.08
CA PHE A 289 -10.11 9.65 20.77
C PHE A 289 -11.33 10.51 20.49
N SER A 290 -11.30 11.74 21.01
CA SER A 290 -12.41 12.68 20.88
C SER A 290 -12.61 13.08 19.41
N LYS A 291 -13.83 13.49 19.06
CA LYS A 291 -14.18 14.11 17.76
C LYS A 291 -13.50 15.48 17.54
N ASN A 292 -12.39 15.80 18.22
CA ASN A 292 -11.73 17.09 18.09
C ASN A 292 -10.89 17.20 16.82
N TYR A 293 -11.25 18.19 16.01
CA TYR A 293 -10.59 18.56 14.77
C TYR A 293 -9.14 19.06 15.01
N ASP A 294 -8.89 19.68 16.16
CA ASP A 294 -7.59 20.26 16.53
C ASP A 294 -6.49 19.23 16.80
N GLU A 295 -6.84 18.05 17.31
CA GLU A 295 -5.87 16.97 17.54
C GLU A 295 -5.48 16.29 16.23
N LYS A 296 -6.44 16.17 15.29
CA LYS A 296 -6.16 15.71 13.93
C LYS A 296 -5.20 16.68 13.22
N LEU A 297 -5.44 17.99 13.28
CA LEU A 297 -4.58 19.01 12.66
C LEU A 297 -3.12 18.94 13.16
N LYS A 298 -2.90 18.65 14.45
CA LYS A 298 -1.56 18.44 15.01
C LYS A 298 -0.90 17.17 14.47
N MET A 299 -1.64 16.08 14.29
CA MET A 299 -1.13 14.86 13.66
C MET A 299 -0.80 15.06 12.17
N TRP A 300 -1.66 15.78 11.43
CA TRP A 300 -1.41 16.21 10.04
C TRP A 300 -0.16 17.08 9.91
N SER A 301 0.18 17.89 10.92
CA SER A 301 1.41 18.69 10.93
C SER A 301 2.70 17.87 11.05
N VAL A 302 2.60 16.61 11.48
CA VAL A 302 3.71 15.65 11.49
C VAL A 302 3.74 14.83 10.20
N LEU A 303 2.58 14.36 9.74
CA LEU A 303 2.45 13.55 8.52
C LEU A 303 2.73 14.34 7.23
N GLY A 304 2.24 15.59 7.13
CA GLY A 304 2.42 16.44 5.95
C GLY A 304 3.88 16.66 5.56
N PRO A 305 4.78 17.02 6.50
CA PRO A 305 6.21 17.03 6.27
C PRO A 305 6.78 15.67 5.84
N THR A 306 6.36 14.55 6.44
CA THR A 306 6.82 13.22 6.03
C THR A 306 6.50 12.95 4.56
N HIS A 307 5.27 13.26 4.12
CA HIS A 307 4.87 13.12 2.70
C HIS A 307 5.59 14.10 1.77
N ARG A 308 5.92 15.32 2.23
CA ARG A 308 6.62 16.34 1.42
C ARG A 308 8.13 16.08 1.31
N TYR A 309 8.77 15.56 2.36
CA TYR A 309 10.20 15.25 2.36
C TYR A 309 10.51 13.87 1.77
N LEU A 310 9.51 12.98 1.68
CA LEU A 310 9.66 11.62 1.18
C LEU A 310 8.44 11.21 0.33
N PRO A 311 8.22 11.81 -0.85
CA PRO A 311 7.16 11.41 -1.78
C PRO A 311 7.36 10.00 -2.38
N GLU A 312 8.47 9.33 -2.07
CA GLU A 312 8.96 8.10 -2.70
C GLU A 312 8.23 6.80 -2.34
N MET A 313 7.22 6.84 -1.47
CA MET A 313 6.68 5.63 -0.84
C MET A 313 5.23 5.32 -1.19
N ILE A 314 4.80 5.76 -2.37
CA ILE A 314 3.56 5.32 -3.03
C ILE A 314 3.92 4.64 -4.34
#